data_AF-T2M5U0-F1
#
_entry.id   AF-T2M5U0-F1
#
_cell.length_a   1.000
_cell.length_b   1.000
_cell.length_c   1.000
_cell.angle_alpha   90.00
_cell.angle_beta   90.00
_cell.angle_gamma   90.00
#
_symmetry.space_group_name_H-M   'P 1'
#
loop_
_entity.id
_entity.type
_entity.pdbx_description
1 polymer ?
#
loop_
_entity_poly.entity_id
_entity_poly.type
_entity_poly.pdbx_seq_one_letter_code
_entity_poly.pdbx_strand_id
1 'polypeptide(L)'
;MEILNEVELRKEQRIKEKIEMLKKEGKKPEEIKAELEKVNKNKKTKEVVVCNTVTDIQRRKIDKLMSDPTKEPYIPEPRKEWKPREPAEFVRHVMGSSAGAGSGEFHVYRGIRRREARRNEYLDKKGLKDELDEEFKKKLIENEIKNNKTTEKKRLKRQKKKQKKIISKKLKLVSIKDDKEGEESSSGEENKSEDEKHFVIGGK
;
A
#
# COMPACT_ATOMS: atom_id res chain seq x y z
N MET A 1 40.69 -27.15 4.91
CA MET A 1 40.23 -26.67 3.59
C MET A 1 39.00 -25.81 3.84
N GLU A 2 39.15 -24.49 3.79
CA GLU A 2 38.02 -23.55 3.98
C GLU A 2 37.13 -23.63 2.74
N ILE A 3 35.88 -24.07 2.92
CA ILE A 3 34.89 -24.14 1.83
C ILE A 3 34.43 -22.71 1.57
N LEU A 4 35.08 -22.03 0.63
CA LEU A 4 34.67 -20.71 0.18
C LEU A 4 33.28 -20.78 -0.44
N ASN A 5 32.44 -19.82 -0.09
CA ASN A 5 31.06 -19.71 -0.52
C ASN A 5 31.01 -19.55 -2.06
N GLU A 6 30.08 -20.20 -2.78
CA GLU A 6 30.02 -20.17 -4.25
C GLU A 6 30.00 -18.73 -4.82
N VAL A 7 29.44 -17.79 -4.06
CA VAL A 7 29.40 -16.36 -4.40
C VAL A 7 30.79 -15.73 -4.44
N GLU A 8 31.71 -16.16 -3.57
CA GLU A 8 33.09 -15.67 -3.51
C GLU A 8 33.91 -16.25 -4.64
N LEU A 9 33.74 -17.54 -4.93
CA LEU A 9 34.39 -18.20 -6.06
C LEU A 9 34.04 -17.52 -7.40
N ARG A 10 32.77 -17.16 -7.60
CA ARG A 10 32.31 -16.41 -8.78
C ARG A 10 32.88 -14.99 -8.85
N LYS A 11 33.10 -14.33 -7.71
CA LYS A 11 33.72 -12.99 -7.65
C LYS A 11 35.19 -13.06 -8.05
N GLU A 12 35.92 -14.07 -7.56
CA GLU A 12 37.32 -14.28 -7.92
C GLU A 12 37.49 -14.60 -9.41
N GLN A 13 36.60 -15.42 -9.97
CA GLN A 13 36.57 -15.72 -11.41
C GLN A 13 36.41 -14.43 -12.24
N ARG A 14 35.45 -13.57 -11.90
CA ARG A 14 35.26 -12.28 -12.59
C ARG A 14 36.47 -11.34 -12.48
N ILE A 15 37.19 -11.37 -11.35
CA ILE A 15 38.41 -10.57 -11.16
C ILE A 15 39.53 -11.10 -12.05
N LYS A 16 39.70 -12.43 -12.14
CA LYS A 16 40.68 -13.06 -13.03
C LYS A 16 40.39 -12.76 -14.49
N GLU A 17 39.13 -12.91 -14.92
CA GLU A 17 38.68 -12.56 -16.28
C GLU A 17 38.95 -11.08 -16.60
N LYS A 18 38.67 -10.17 -15.65
CA LYS A 18 38.93 -8.74 -15.84
C LYS A 18 40.42 -8.42 -15.97
N ILE A 19 41.27 -9.07 -15.17
CA ILE A 19 42.74 -8.92 -15.28
C ILE A 19 43.23 -9.42 -16.63
N GLU A 20 42.69 -10.54 -17.11
CA GLU A 20 43.04 -11.12 -18.41
C GLU A 20 42.62 -10.22 -19.57
N MET A 21 41.40 -9.64 -19.52
CA MET A 21 40.97 -8.66 -20.52
C MET A 21 41.88 -7.43 -20.55
N LEU A 22 42.25 -6.88 -19.40
CA LEU A 22 43.12 -5.70 -19.32
C LEU A 22 44.55 -5.99 -19.82
N LYS A 23 45.04 -7.23 -19.63
CA LYS A 23 46.32 -7.68 -20.23
C LYS A 23 46.21 -7.77 -21.76
N LYS A 24 45.08 -8.24 -22.28
CA LYS A 24 44.81 -8.33 -23.72
C LYS A 24 44.68 -6.95 -24.38
N GLU A 25 44.20 -5.96 -23.64
CA GLU A 25 44.18 -4.54 -24.04
C GLU A 25 45.57 -3.87 -24.00
N GLY A 26 46.63 -4.58 -23.61
CA GLY A 26 48.00 -4.06 -23.61
C GLY A 26 48.31 -3.10 -22.46
N LYS A 27 47.43 -3.00 -21.45
CA LYS A 27 47.66 -2.14 -20.28
C LYS A 27 48.84 -2.63 -19.46
N LYS A 28 49.69 -1.71 -19.01
CA LYS A 28 50.86 -2.05 -18.21
C LYS A 28 50.43 -2.65 -16.86
N PRO A 29 51.22 -3.54 -16.25
CA PRO A 29 50.87 -4.16 -14.97
C PRO A 29 50.65 -3.14 -13.84
N GLU A 30 51.27 -1.97 -13.93
CA GLU A 30 51.07 -0.84 -12.99
C GLU A 30 49.69 -0.20 -13.12
N GLU A 31 49.17 -0.07 -14.36
CA GLU A 31 47.84 0.49 -14.64
C GLU A 31 46.72 -0.46 -14.20
N ILE A 32 46.92 -1.77 -14.37
CA ILE A 32 45.99 -2.81 -13.88
C ILE A 32 45.92 -2.77 -12.35
N LYS A 33 47.07 -2.64 -11.68
CA LYS A 33 47.14 -2.46 -10.23
C LYS A 33 46.40 -1.17 -9.81
N ALA A 34 46.61 -0.07 -10.52
CA ALA A 34 45.93 1.20 -10.25
C ALA A 34 44.41 1.13 -10.47
N GLU A 35 43.91 0.44 -11.50
CA GLU A 35 42.47 0.22 -11.70
C GLU A 35 41.85 -0.64 -10.59
N LEU A 36 42.51 -1.73 -10.20
CA LEU A 36 42.07 -2.58 -9.08
C LEU A 36 42.09 -1.81 -7.75
N GLU A 37 43.09 -0.95 -7.56
CA GLU A 37 43.21 -0.10 -6.38
C GLU A 37 42.14 1.01 -6.37
N LYS A 38 41.78 1.59 -7.52
CA LYS A 38 40.66 2.55 -7.65
C LYS A 38 39.32 1.89 -7.33
N VAL A 39 39.08 0.67 -7.82
CA VAL A 39 37.86 -0.10 -7.49
C VAL A 39 37.82 -0.42 -5.98
N ASN A 40 38.95 -0.74 -5.37
CA ASN A 40 39.04 -0.97 -3.93
C ASN A 40 38.96 0.34 -3.11
N LYS A 41 39.48 1.47 -3.59
CA LYS A 41 39.33 2.80 -2.97
C LYS A 41 37.88 3.25 -2.99
N ASN A 42 37.17 3.12 -4.10
CA ASN A 42 35.73 3.40 -4.19
C ASN A 42 34.86 2.51 -3.29
N LYS A 43 35.34 1.30 -2.94
CA LYS A 43 34.71 0.44 -1.93
C LYS A 43 35.05 0.86 -0.49
N LYS A 44 36.24 1.42 -0.27
CA LYS A 44 36.74 1.85 1.05
C LYS A 44 36.24 3.23 1.47
N THR A 45 35.90 4.14 0.54
CA THR A 45 35.53 5.53 0.85
C THR A 45 34.08 5.73 1.31
N LYS A 46 33.25 4.69 1.34
CA LYS A 46 31.90 4.79 1.93
C LYS A 46 31.98 4.45 3.42
N GLU A 47 32.22 5.46 4.24
CA GLU A 47 32.16 5.31 5.70
C GLU A 47 30.82 4.72 6.11
N VAL A 48 30.87 3.68 6.95
CA VAL A 48 29.67 2.99 7.43
C VAL A 48 29.03 3.84 8.53
N VAL A 49 28.17 4.77 8.15
CA VAL A 49 27.42 5.62 9.10
C VAL A 49 26.32 4.80 9.75
N VAL A 50 26.40 4.55 11.06
CA VAL A 50 25.31 3.88 11.79
C VAL A 50 24.13 4.85 11.90
N CYS A 51 22.94 4.41 11.47
CA CYS A 51 21.71 5.18 11.65
C CYS A 51 21.17 4.98 13.06
N ASN A 52 21.08 6.05 13.85
CA ASN A 52 20.50 6.00 15.19
C ASN A 52 19.05 6.51 15.20
N THR A 53 18.69 7.40 14.27
CA THR A 53 17.36 8.02 14.18
C THR A 53 16.59 7.53 12.96
N VAL A 54 15.24 7.59 13.02
CA VAL A 54 14.37 7.30 11.86
C VAL A 54 14.69 8.22 10.67
N THR A 55 15.01 9.49 10.95
CA THR A 55 15.45 10.46 9.94
C THR A 55 16.73 10.02 9.26
N ASP A 56 17.67 9.41 9.98
CA ASP A 56 18.93 8.92 9.42
C ASP A 56 18.69 7.74 8.48
N ILE A 57 17.75 6.84 8.84
CA ILE A 57 17.34 5.72 7.98
C ILE A 57 16.69 6.24 6.69
N GLN A 58 15.83 7.25 6.80
CA GLN A 58 15.19 7.88 5.65
C GLN A 58 16.21 8.59 4.76
N ARG A 59 17.11 9.39 5.35
CA ARG A 59 18.19 10.08 4.64
C ARG A 59 19.04 9.12 3.83
N ARG A 60 19.46 7.99 4.42
CA ARG A 60 20.20 6.95 3.68
C ARG A 60 19.41 6.32 2.54
N LYS A 61 18.10 6.12 2.70
CA LYS A 61 17.25 5.59 1.62
C LYS A 61 17.12 6.62 0.48
N ILE A 62 17.00 7.90 0.81
CA ILE A 62 16.97 9.00 -0.15
C ILE A 62 18.30 9.11 -0.88
N ASP A 63 19.43 9.13 -0.16
CA ASP A 63 20.77 9.20 -0.75
C ASP A 63 21.02 8.03 -1.72
N LYS A 64 20.52 6.82 -1.39
CA LYS A 64 20.56 5.64 -2.26
C LYS A 64 19.65 5.77 -3.49
N LEU A 65 18.51 6.43 -3.36
CA LEU A 65 17.60 6.65 -4.48
C LEU A 65 18.13 7.73 -5.43
N MET A 66 18.73 8.78 -4.88
CA MET A 66 19.30 9.91 -5.61
C MET A 66 20.67 9.61 -6.23
N SER A 67 21.33 8.50 -5.86
CA SER A 67 22.61 8.13 -6.48
C SER A 67 22.47 7.81 -7.96
N ASP A 68 21.33 7.25 -8.38
CA ASP A 68 21.00 6.91 -9.77
C ASP A 68 19.60 7.44 -10.12
N PRO A 69 19.43 8.74 -10.43
CA PRO A 69 18.12 9.34 -10.64
C PRO A 69 17.42 8.89 -11.94
N THR A 70 18.16 8.26 -12.87
CA THR A 70 17.63 7.71 -14.12
C THR A 70 16.98 6.34 -13.93
N LYS A 71 17.21 5.67 -12.79
CA LYS A 71 16.66 4.34 -12.51
C LYS A 71 15.30 4.47 -11.84
N GLU A 72 14.27 3.92 -12.47
CA GLU A 72 12.93 3.90 -11.89
C GLU A 72 12.92 3.19 -10.52
N PRO A 73 12.26 3.78 -9.50
CA PRO A 73 12.14 3.14 -8.20
C PRO A 73 11.23 1.92 -8.28
N TYR A 74 11.65 0.81 -7.67
CA TYR A 74 10.80 -0.37 -7.53
C TYR A 74 9.72 -0.11 -6.47
N ILE A 75 8.47 -0.01 -6.91
CA ILE A 75 7.29 0.01 -6.04
C ILE A 75 6.76 -1.43 -5.96
N PRO A 76 6.70 -2.04 -4.76
CA PRO A 76 6.26 -3.41 -4.64
C PRO A 76 4.77 -3.51 -4.96
N GLU A 77 4.43 -4.45 -5.85
CA GLU A 77 3.04 -4.86 -6.06
C GLU A 77 2.46 -5.48 -4.78
N PRO A 78 1.12 -5.41 -4.59
CA PRO A 78 0.47 -6.07 -3.46
C PRO A 78 0.81 -7.57 -3.46
N ARG A 79 1.09 -8.12 -2.29
CA ARG A 79 1.43 -9.53 -2.14
C ARG A 79 0.25 -10.39 -2.57
N LYS A 80 0.47 -11.26 -3.56
CA LYS A 80 -0.52 -12.25 -3.98
C LYS A 80 -0.81 -13.21 -2.83
N GLU A 81 -2.08 -13.38 -2.50
CA GLU A 81 -2.50 -14.37 -1.51
C GLU A 81 -2.11 -15.78 -1.97
N TRP A 82 -1.70 -16.63 -1.03
CA TRP A 82 -1.40 -18.02 -1.36
C TRP A 82 -2.68 -18.73 -1.80
N LYS A 83 -2.67 -19.30 -3.01
CA LYS A 83 -3.76 -20.14 -3.52
C LYS A 83 -3.26 -21.57 -3.73
N PRO A 84 -4.11 -22.59 -3.48
CA PRO A 84 -3.80 -23.95 -3.88
C PRO A 84 -3.55 -23.99 -5.40
N ARG A 85 -2.59 -24.82 -5.82
CA ARG A 85 -2.33 -25.01 -7.25
C ARG A 85 -3.53 -25.68 -7.88
N GLU A 86 -3.86 -25.25 -9.10
CA GLU A 86 -4.87 -25.91 -9.91
C GLU A 86 -4.45 -27.37 -10.17
N PRO A 87 -5.41 -28.32 -10.15
CA PRO A 87 -5.11 -29.71 -10.45
C PRO A 87 -4.60 -29.83 -11.89
N ALA A 88 -3.70 -30.78 -12.14
CA ALA A 88 -3.25 -31.06 -13.50
C ALA A 88 -4.40 -31.68 -14.30
N GLU A 89 -4.58 -31.24 -15.54
CA GLU A 89 -5.65 -31.72 -16.42
C GLU A 89 -5.50 -33.21 -16.77
N PHE A 90 -4.28 -33.64 -17.11
CA PHE A 90 -3.99 -35.02 -17.47
C PHE A 90 -2.85 -35.59 -16.64
N VAL A 91 -3.11 -36.73 -16.00
CA VAL A 91 -2.08 -37.54 -15.34
C VAL A 91 -1.60 -38.58 -16.34
N ARG A 92 -0.33 -38.47 -16.76
CA ARG A 92 0.24 -39.32 -17.83
C ARG A 92 0.66 -40.72 -17.34
N HIS A 93 0.92 -40.87 -16.05
CA HIS A 93 1.46 -42.09 -15.44
C HIS A 93 0.42 -42.84 -14.60
N VAL A 94 -0.81 -42.97 -15.11
CA VAL A 94 -1.84 -43.77 -14.45
C VAL A 94 -1.61 -45.24 -14.82
N MET A 95 -1.33 -46.06 -13.81
CA MET A 95 -1.22 -47.51 -13.97
C MET A 95 -2.62 -48.15 -13.99
N GLY A 96 -2.77 -49.31 -14.63
CA GLY A 96 -4.09 -49.95 -14.82
C GLY A 96 -4.83 -50.23 -13.52
N SER A 97 -6.16 -50.20 -13.55
CA SER A 97 -7.01 -50.28 -12.35
C SER A 97 -6.89 -51.58 -11.54
N SER A 98 -6.47 -52.67 -12.18
CA SER A 98 -6.22 -53.98 -11.54
C SER A 98 -4.75 -54.23 -11.21
N ALA A 99 -3.86 -53.27 -11.47
CA ALA A 99 -2.46 -53.41 -11.14
C ALA A 99 -2.24 -53.33 -9.61
N GLY A 100 -1.24 -54.06 -9.11
CA GLY A 100 -0.88 -54.05 -7.69
C GLY A 100 -0.26 -52.72 -7.22
N ALA A 101 -0.14 -52.55 -5.90
CA ALA A 101 0.48 -51.38 -5.31
C ALA A 101 1.99 -51.33 -5.61
N GLY A 102 2.41 -50.33 -6.38
CA GLY A 102 3.83 -50.08 -6.65
C GLY A 102 4.55 -49.41 -5.48
N SER A 103 5.88 -49.45 -5.47
CA SER A 103 6.73 -48.85 -4.42
C SER A 103 6.59 -47.33 -4.29
N GLY A 104 6.19 -46.65 -5.38
CA GLY A 104 5.98 -45.20 -5.43
C GLY A 104 4.58 -44.73 -4.98
N GLU A 105 3.60 -45.64 -4.90
CA GLU A 105 2.19 -45.27 -4.71
C GLU A 105 1.95 -44.59 -3.35
N PHE A 106 2.68 -45.02 -2.31
CA PHE A 106 2.62 -44.38 -1.00
C PHE A 106 3.04 -42.90 -1.05
N HIS A 107 4.06 -42.56 -1.84
CA HIS A 107 4.52 -41.17 -1.95
C HIS A 107 3.57 -40.32 -2.78
N VAL A 108 2.93 -40.90 -3.80
CA VAL A 108 1.87 -40.26 -4.58
C VAL A 108 0.70 -39.90 -3.67
N TYR A 109 0.17 -40.88 -2.93
CA TYR A 109 -0.92 -40.67 -1.98
C TYR A 109 -0.58 -39.61 -0.91
N ARG A 110 0.61 -39.70 -0.29
CA ARG A 110 1.08 -38.73 0.72
C ARG A 110 1.14 -37.30 0.15
N GLY A 111 1.59 -37.15 -1.11
CA GLY A 111 1.63 -35.86 -1.79
C GLY A 111 0.24 -35.29 -2.06
N ILE A 112 -0.67 -36.14 -2.58
CA ILE A 112 -2.07 -35.78 -2.85
C ILE A 112 -2.80 -35.41 -1.56
N ARG A 113 -2.69 -36.23 -0.50
CA ARG A 113 -3.32 -35.97 0.81
C ARG A 113 -2.91 -34.61 1.38
N ARG A 114 -1.62 -34.26 1.34
CA ARG A 114 -1.17 -32.93 1.81
C ARG A 114 -1.66 -31.78 0.95
N ARG A 115 -1.69 -31.97 -0.37
CA ARG A 115 -2.21 -30.96 -1.30
C ARG A 115 -3.68 -30.70 -1.01
N GLU A 116 -4.43 -31.78 -0.78
CA GLU A 116 -5.86 -31.73 -0.50
C GLU A 116 -6.18 -31.14 0.87
N ALA A 117 -5.46 -31.54 1.92
CA ALA A 117 -5.61 -30.93 3.25
C ALA A 117 -5.37 -29.41 3.21
N ARG A 118 -4.29 -28.97 2.56
CA ARG A 118 -4.00 -27.53 2.37
C ARG A 118 -5.06 -26.82 1.53
N ARG A 119 -5.62 -27.50 0.53
CA ARG A 119 -6.71 -26.96 -0.31
C ARG A 119 -7.97 -26.74 0.53
N ASN A 120 -8.34 -27.73 1.36
CA ASN A 120 -9.50 -27.64 2.25
C ASN A 120 -9.30 -26.54 3.29
N GLU A 121 -8.15 -26.50 3.97
CA GLU A 121 -7.81 -25.43 4.92
C GLU A 121 -7.92 -24.04 4.30
N TYR A 122 -7.56 -23.88 3.02
CA TYR A 122 -7.70 -22.62 2.31
C TYR A 122 -9.15 -22.27 2.01
N LEU A 123 -9.96 -23.24 1.58
CA LEU A 123 -11.38 -23.02 1.34
C LEU A 123 -12.11 -22.63 2.62
N ASP A 124 -11.84 -23.34 3.72
CA ASP A 124 -12.45 -23.06 5.03
C ASP A 124 -12.09 -21.65 5.51
N LYS A 125 -10.79 -21.30 5.46
CA LYS A 125 -10.32 -19.95 5.86
C LYS A 125 -10.89 -18.86 4.97
N LYS A 126 -11.00 -19.11 3.67
CA LYS A 126 -11.57 -18.15 2.73
C LYS A 126 -13.07 -17.95 2.99
N GLY A 127 -13.81 -19.03 3.20
CA GLY A 127 -15.24 -18.97 3.55
C GLY A 127 -15.47 -18.14 4.81
N LEU A 128 -14.73 -18.42 5.88
CA LEU A 128 -14.82 -17.65 7.13
C LEU A 128 -14.48 -16.16 6.93
N LYS A 129 -13.45 -15.84 6.13
CA LYS A 129 -13.08 -14.45 5.84
C LYS A 129 -14.20 -13.74 5.06
N ASP A 130 -14.72 -14.38 4.03
CA ASP A 130 -15.77 -13.81 3.17
C ASP A 130 -17.05 -13.56 3.99
N GLU A 131 -17.45 -14.50 4.86
CA GLU A 131 -18.60 -14.34 5.79
C GLU A 131 -18.41 -13.15 6.74
N LEU A 132 -17.24 -13.06 7.39
CA LEU A 132 -16.94 -11.96 8.32
C LEU A 132 -16.89 -10.60 7.61
N ASP A 133 -16.33 -10.54 6.41
CA ASP A 133 -16.26 -9.33 5.60
C ASP A 133 -17.67 -8.88 5.16
N GLU A 134 -18.55 -9.81 4.81
CA GLU A 134 -19.95 -9.51 4.49
C GLU A 134 -20.72 -8.97 5.70
N GLU A 135 -20.58 -9.59 6.86
CA GLU A 135 -21.19 -9.11 8.11
C GLU A 135 -20.69 -7.71 8.47
N PHE A 136 -19.39 -7.47 8.32
CA PHE A 136 -18.78 -6.18 8.59
C PHE A 136 -19.33 -5.09 7.66
N LYS A 137 -19.43 -5.38 6.35
CA LYS A 137 -20.02 -4.46 5.37
C LYS A 137 -21.48 -4.15 5.69
N LYS A 138 -22.28 -5.17 6.03
CA LYS A 138 -23.69 -4.98 6.45
C LYS A 138 -23.78 -4.05 7.66
N LYS A 139 -22.95 -4.28 8.69
CA LYS A 139 -22.89 -3.43 9.89
C LYS A 139 -22.50 -1.98 9.57
N LEU A 140 -21.54 -1.76 8.67
CA LEU A 140 -21.16 -0.41 8.23
C LEU A 140 -22.34 0.32 7.57
N ILE A 141 -22.99 -0.32 6.60
CA ILE A 141 -24.13 0.25 5.88
C ILE A 141 -25.28 0.58 6.85
N GLU A 142 -25.58 -0.32 7.79
CA GLU A 142 -26.60 -0.05 8.81
C GLU A 142 -26.28 1.17 9.68
N ASN A 143 -25.01 1.31 10.09
CA ASN A 143 -24.57 2.44 10.91
C ASN A 143 -24.64 3.74 10.13
N GLU A 144 -24.23 3.74 8.86
CA GLU A 144 -24.37 4.89 7.96
C GLU A 144 -25.84 5.30 7.79
N ILE A 145 -26.74 4.33 7.56
CA ILE A 145 -28.17 4.60 7.43
C ILE A 145 -28.75 5.16 8.73
N LYS A 146 -28.39 4.60 9.90
CA LYS A 146 -28.84 5.10 11.22
C LYS A 146 -28.33 6.53 11.45
N ASN A 147 -27.08 6.82 11.12
CA ASN A 147 -26.48 8.15 11.23
C ASN A 147 -27.13 9.15 10.26
N ASN A 148 -27.41 8.76 9.02
CA ASN A 148 -28.08 9.60 8.03
C ASN A 148 -29.51 9.91 8.45
N LYS A 149 -30.30 8.91 8.88
CA LYS A 149 -31.67 9.11 9.38
C LYS A 149 -31.72 10.07 10.57
N THR A 150 -30.81 9.94 11.52
CA THR A 150 -30.77 10.86 12.68
C THR A 150 -30.33 12.27 12.28
N THR A 151 -29.36 12.38 11.36
CA THR A 151 -28.87 13.66 10.82
C THR A 151 -29.94 14.37 10.00
N GLU A 152 -30.64 13.67 9.11
CA GLU A 152 -31.77 14.18 8.32
C GLU A 152 -32.90 14.68 9.21
N LYS A 153 -33.30 13.90 10.22
CA LYS A 153 -34.33 14.33 11.19
C LYS A 153 -33.93 15.63 11.89
N LYS A 154 -32.66 15.76 12.30
CA LYS A 154 -32.14 17.00 12.92
C LYS A 154 -32.05 18.15 11.90
N ARG A 155 -31.65 17.88 10.65
CA ARG A 155 -31.57 18.85 9.55
C ARG A 155 -32.94 19.40 9.19
N LEU A 156 -33.96 18.55 9.04
CA LEU A 156 -35.34 18.93 8.78
C LEU A 156 -35.90 19.82 9.91
N LYS A 157 -35.63 19.49 11.18
CA LYS A 157 -36.00 20.36 12.32
C LYS A 157 -35.35 21.74 12.23
N ARG A 158 -34.06 21.81 11.87
CA ARG A 158 -33.34 23.10 11.70
C ARG A 158 -33.87 23.89 10.50
N GLN A 159 -34.17 23.24 9.38
CA GLN A 159 -34.76 23.89 8.20
C GLN A 159 -36.15 24.47 8.48
N LYS A 160 -37.04 23.70 9.14
CA LYS A 160 -38.35 24.21 9.58
C LYS A 160 -38.21 25.44 10.50
N LYS A 161 -37.26 25.41 11.46
CA LYS A 161 -36.97 26.57 12.32
C LYS A 161 -36.43 27.77 11.52
N LYS A 162 -35.53 27.55 10.55
CA LYS A 162 -35.00 28.60 9.67
C LYS A 162 -36.11 29.23 8.83
N GLN A 163 -36.97 28.42 8.20
CA GLN A 163 -38.11 28.90 7.42
C GLN A 163 -39.07 29.75 8.27
N LYS A 164 -39.44 29.28 9.48
CA LYS A 164 -40.27 30.07 10.41
C LYS A 164 -39.64 31.41 10.78
N LYS A 165 -38.33 31.46 11.04
CA LYS A 165 -37.59 32.71 11.31
C LYS A 165 -37.56 33.67 10.11
N ILE A 166 -37.42 33.14 8.90
CA ILE A 166 -37.45 33.95 7.68
C ILE A 166 -38.85 34.53 7.46
N ILE A 167 -39.89 33.72 7.62
CA ILE A 167 -41.28 34.16 7.50
C ILE A 167 -41.60 35.23 8.55
N SER A 168 -41.23 35.03 9.82
CA SER A 168 -41.49 36.02 10.87
C SER A 168 -40.72 37.33 10.66
N LYS A 169 -39.48 37.29 10.15
CA LYS A 169 -38.75 38.50 9.75
C LYS A 169 -39.42 39.23 8.58
N LYS A 170 -39.89 38.49 7.56
CA LYS A 170 -40.63 39.07 6.42
C LYS A 170 -41.93 39.74 6.89
N LEU A 171 -42.71 39.07 7.72
CA LEU A 171 -43.96 39.64 8.27
C LEU A 171 -43.68 40.91 9.09
N LYS A 172 -42.63 40.94 9.93
CA LYS A 172 -42.23 42.15 10.65
C LYS A 172 -41.81 43.29 9.73
N LEU A 173 -41.10 43.00 8.64
CA LEU A 173 -40.71 44.01 7.66
C LEU A 173 -41.92 44.56 6.89
N VAL A 174 -42.93 43.73 6.61
CA VAL A 174 -44.18 44.17 5.98
C VAL A 174 -44.97 45.06 6.94
N SER A 175 -45.16 44.65 8.20
CA SER A 175 -45.85 45.51 9.18
C SER A 175 -45.14 46.84 9.42
N ILE A 176 -43.79 46.86 9.44
CA ILE A 176 -43.01 48.11 9.56
C ILE A 176 -43.11 48.98 8.28
N LYS A 177 -43.38 48.38 7.11
CA LYS A 177 -43.62 49.12 5.86
C LYS A 177 -45.04 49.69 5.80
N ASP A 178 -46.04 48.95 6.30
CA ASP A 178 -47.43 49.43 6.38
C ASP A 178 -47.56 50.60 7.38
N ASP A 179 -46.71 50.64 8.43
CA ASP A 179 -46.58 51.79 9.34
C ASP A 179 -45.70 52.94 8.77
N LYS A 180 -45.07 52.76 7.59
CA LYS A 180 -44.17 53.71 6.93
C LYS A 180 -44.57 54.02 5.48
N GLU A 181 -45.86 54.11 5.16
CA GLU A 181 -46.34 54.84 3.97
C GLU A 181 -46.29 56.36 4.21
N GLY A 182 -45.10 56.84 4.56
CA GLY A 182 -44.78 58.23 4.85
C GLY A 182 -43.28 58.39 5.09
N GLU A 183 -42.46 58.03 4.09
CA GLU A 183 -41.15 58.65 3.73
C GLU A 183 -40.28 57.67 2.93
N GLU A 184 -39.87 58.11 1.74
CA GLU A 184 -38.85 57.49 0.89
C GLU A 184 -37.50 57.38 1.61
N SER A 185 -36.72 56.32 1.34
CA SER A 185 -35.29 56.39 0.97
C SER A 185 -34.47 55.14 1.32
N SER A 186 -33.56 54.85 0.40
CA SER A 186 -32.24 54.19 0.50
C SER A 186 -32.14 52.67 0.59
N SER A 187 -31.54 52.14 -0.46
CA SER A 187 -30.91 50.83 -0.56
C SER A 187 -29.83 50.62 0.51
N GLY A 188 -29.58 49.35 0.81
CA GLY A 188 -28.55 48.91 1.74
C GLY A 188 -28.47 47.39 1.74
N GLU A 189 -28.02 46.80 0.63
CA GLU A 189 -27.52 45.43 0.61
C GLU A 189 -26.23 45.37 1.43
N GLU A 190 -26.32 44.95 2.69
CA GLU A 190 -25.18 44.45 3.44
C GLU A 190 -25.37 42.94 3.67
N ASN A 191 -24.77 42.16 2.79
CA ASN A 191 -24.42 40.77 3.06
C ASN A 191 -23.33 40.74 4.15
N LYS A 192 -23.73 40.86 5.43
CA LYS A 192 -22.87 40.52 6.56
C LYS A 192 -22.81 39.00 6.71
N SER A 193 -21.82 38.44 6.04
CA SER A 193 -21.18 37.18 6.39
C SER A 193 -20.63 37.26 7.82
N GLU A 194 -21.44 36.91 8.81
CA GLU A 194 -20.99 36.80 10.19
C GLU A 194 -21.12 35.36 10.69
N ASP A 195 -19.95 34.85 11.08
CA ASP A 195 -19.66 33.79 12.03
C ASP A 195 -19.72 32.34 11.55
N GLU A 196 -18.81 32.01 10.61
CA GLU A 196 -18.14 30.72 10.66
C GLU A 196 -17.32 30.61 11.95
N LYS A 197 -17.93 30.05 13.00
CA LYS A 197 -17.19 29.56 14.16
C LYS A 197 -16.32 28.39 13.71
N HIS A 198 -15.08 28.69 13.34
CA HIS A 198 -14.04 27.71 13.07
C HIS A 198 -13.81 26.86 14.32
N PHE A 199 -14.42 25.68 14.36
CA PHE A 199 -14.23 24.71 15.44
C PHE A 199 -12.86 24.06 15.26
N VAL A 200 -11.85 24.60 15.93
CA VAL A 200 -10.55 23.93 16.09
C VAL A 200 -10.80 22.67 16.91
N ILE A 201 -10.82 21.52 16.25
CA ILE A 201 -10.77 20.22 16.91
C ILE A 201 -9.39 20.15 17.57
N GLY A 202 -9.35 20.45 18.86
CA GLY A 202 -8.14 20.34 19.67
C GLY A 202 -7.65 18.90 19.65
N GLY A 203 -6.55 18.67 18.94
CA GLY A 203 -5.80 17.43 19.01
C GLY A 203 -5.12 17.32 20.38
N LYS A 204 -5.39 16.21 21.06
CA LYS A 204 -4.52 15.62 22.07
C LYS A 204 -4.28 14.18 21.67
#